data_AF-A0A962Y3G5-F1
#
_entry.id   AF-A0A962Y3G5-F1
#
_cell.length_a   1.000
_cell.length_b   1.000
_cell.length_c   1.000
_cell.angle_alpha   90.00
_cell.angle_beta   90.00
_cell.angle_gamma   90.00
#
_symmetry.space_group_name_H-M   'P 1'
#
loop_
_entity.id
_entity.type
_entity.pdbx_description
1 polymer ?
#
loop_
_entity_poly.entity_id
_entity_poly.type
_entity_poly.pdbx_seq_one_letter_code
_entity_poly.pdbx_strand_id
1 'polypeptide(L)'
;SKARLTYTQVWDWLSDASKPPKDQAWLLPNLENLYKLFKVLLKARSKRGAIDFETLETKMLFDEQDKIERIIPYARNDAHKVIEECMLAANVCASDFLQKKKHPALYRVHEGPTPDKLKALQEFMAEFGFFLTGGEDPHAKDYAELLAKIKGRPDEQLLQTVLLRSLRQAQYSPEN
;
A
#
# COMPACT_ATOMS: atom_id res chain seq x y z
N SER A 1 6.44 12.01 22.89
CA SER A 1 7.11 10.81 22.34
C SER A 1 8.18 10.33 23.33
N LYS A 2 8.39 9.01 23.48
CA LYS A 2 9.42 8.43 24.36
C LYS A 2 10.71 8.01 23.61
N ALA A 3 10.66 7.94 22.29
CA ALA A 3 11.80 7.62 21.43
C ALA A 3 11.59 8.21 20.02
N ARG A 4 12.69 8.47 19.30
CA ARG A 4 12.68 8.78 17.87
C ARG A 4 13.42 7.65 17.16
N LEU A 5 12.72 6.92 16.31
CA LEU A 5 13.26 5.75 15.61
C LEU A 5 13.19 5.98 14.11
N THR A 6 14.08 5.32 13.38
CA THR A 6 14.01 5.18 11.92
C THR A 6 13.43 3.83 11.53
N TYR A 7 12.84 3.74 10.34
CA TYR A 7 12.34 2.46 9.82
C TYR A 7 13.43 1.40 9.71
N THR A 8 14.66 1.80 9.36
CA THR A 8 15.82 0.91 9.32
C THR A 8 16.11 0.32 10.69
N GLN A 9 16.24 1.15 11.73
CA GLN A 9 16.49 0.67 13.10
C GLN A 9 15.41 -0.31 13.58
N VAL A 10 14.13 0.05 13.38
CA VAL A 10 13.02 -0.81 13.80
C VAL A 10 13.06 -2.15 13.07
N TRP A 11 13.31 -2.14 11.76
CA TRP A 11 13.40 -3.37 10.99
C TRP A 11 14.61 -4.21 11.38
N ASP A 12 15.77 -3.61 11.59
CA ASP A 12 16.99 -4.33 11.98
C ASP A 12 16.81 -5.03 13.33
N TRP A 13 16.09 -4.41 14.27
CA TRP A 13 15.78 -5.03 15.57
C TRP A 13 14.73 -6.14 15.48
N LEU A 14 13.70 -5.96 14.65
CA LEU A 14 12.63 -6.96 14.48
C LEU A 14 13.06 -8.16 13.63
N SER A 15 14.04 -7.98 12.74
CA SER A 15 14.59 -9.02 11.87
C SER A 15 15.84 -9.70 12.43
N ASP A 16 16.24 -9.35 13.66
CA ASP A 16 17.44 -9.82 14.34
C ASP A 16 18.77 -9.48 13.63
N ALA A 17 18.77 -8.55 12.68
CA ALA A 17 19.98 -8.04 12.04
C ALA A 17 20.86 -7.22 13.01
N SER A 18 20.25 -6.56 13.99
CA SER A 18 20.96 -5.93 15.11
C SER A 18 20.10 -5.97 16.38
N LYS A 19 20.72 -5.68 17.54
CA LYS A 19 19.99 -5.53 18.80
C LYS A 19 19.87 -4.05 19.18
N PRO A 20 18.75 -3.65 19.82
CA PRO A 20 18.64 -2.31 20.36
C PRO A 20 19.72 -2.04 21.41
N PRO A 21 20.23 -0.80 21.52
CA PRO A 21 21.06 -0.37 22.64
C PRO A 21 20.42 -0.66 23.99
N LYS A 22 21.23 -0.84 25.05
CA LYS A 22 20.73 -1.23 26.40
C LYS A 22 19.67 -0.27 26.95
N ASP A 23 19.84 1.03 26.72
CA ASP A 23 18.92 2.10 27.12
C ASP A 23 17.61 2.12 26.30
N GLN A 24 17.56 1.39 25.19
CA GLN A 24 16.41 1.28 24.29
C GLN A 24 15.81 -0.14 24.23
N ALA A 25 16.43 -1.12 24.90
CA ALA A 25 15.98 -2.52 24.90
C ALA A 25 14.52 -2.69 25.35
N TRP A 26 14.02 -1.80 26.21
CA TRP A 26 12.63 -1.77 26.67
C TRP A 26 11.60 -1.50 25.56
N LEU A 27 12.02 -0.95 24.41
CA LEU A 27 11.15 -0.72 23.26
C LEU A 27 10.80 -2.02 22.53
N LEU A 28 11.69 -3.02 22.55
CA LEU A 28 11.57 -4.21 21.71
C LEU A 28 10.25 -4.97 21.91
N PRO A 29 9.78 -5.25 23.14
CA PRO A 29 8.48 -5.91 23.34
C PRO A 29 7.29 -5.15 22.72
N ASN A 30 7.35 -3.81 22.74
CA ASN A 30 6.30 -2.97 22.15
C ASN A 30 6.35 -3.02 20.61
N LEU A 31 7.55 -2.98 20.02
CA LEU A 31 7.75 -3.11 18.58
C LEU A 31 7.31 -4.49 18.08
N GLU A 32 7.61 -5.56 18.82
CA GLU A 32 7.15 -6.91 18.49
C GLU A 32 5.63 -7.04 18.55
N ASN A 33 4.99 -6.42 19.53
CA ASN A 33 3.53 -6.40 19.62
C ASN A 33 2.89 -5.62 18.45
N LEU A 34 3.45 -4.48 18.07
CA LEU A 34 3.03 -3.76 16.86
C LEU A 34 3.23 -4.60 15.60
N TYR A 35 4.34 -5.34 15.51
CA TYR A 35 4.60 -6.20 14.37
C TYR A 35 3.62 -7.39 14.29
N LYS A 36 3.26 -7.98 15.45
CA LYS A 36 2.19 -9.00 15.53
C LYS A 36 0.84 -8.43 15.09
N LEU A 37 0.47 -7.24 15.56
CA LEU A 37 -0.75 -6.55 15.15
C LEU A 37 -0.76 -6.30 13.63
N PHE A 38 0.33 -5.79 13.08
CA PHE A 38 0.50 -5.59 11.65
C PHE A 38 0.21 -6.86 10.85
N LYS A 39 0.74 -8.03 11.25
CA LYS A 39 0.47 -9.30 10.56
C LYS A 39 -1.02 -9.67 10.57
N VAL A 40 -1.73 -9.37 11.65
CA VAL A 40 -3.19 -9.58 11.75
C VAL A 40 -3.93 -8.63 10.81
N LEU A 41 -3.58 -7.34 10.82
CA LEU A 41 -4.19 -6.32 9.96
C LEU A 41 -3.95 -6.62 8.47
N LEU A 42 -2.72 -7.00 8.11
CA LEU A 42 -2.35 -7.39 6.75
C LEU A 42 -3.21 -8.57 6.27
N LYS A 43 -3.36 -9.62 7.09
CA LYS A 43 -4.22 -10.76 6.76
C LYS A 43 -5.69 -10.34 6.56
N ALA A 44 -6.19 -9.42 7.39
CA ALA A 44 -7.53 -8.87 7.23
C ALA A 44 -7.67 -8.04 5.94
N ARG A 45 -6.66 -7.22 5.61
CA ARG A 45 -6.58 -6.45 4.37
C ARG A 45 -6.61 -7.35 3.13
N SER A 46 -5.83 -8.42 3.11
CA SER A 46 -5.85 -9.41 2.02
C SER A 46 -7.21 -10.09 1.88
N LYS A 47 -7.87 -10.45 2.99
CA LYS A 47 -9.22 -11.05 2.95
C LYS A 47 -10.28 -10.12 2.35
N ARG A 48 -10.14 -8.80 2.53
CA ARG A 48 -11.04 -7.80 1.91
C ARG A 48 -10.77 -7.62 0.41
N GLY A 49 -9.72 -8.23 -0.15
CA GLY A 49 -9.35 -8.05 -1.55
C GLY A 49 -8.78 -6.67 -1.84
N ALA A 50 -8.09 -6.05 -0.87
CA ALA A 50 -7.43 -4.77 -1.14
C ALA A 50 -6.35 -4.95 -2.21
N ILE A 51 -6.34 -4.05 -3.18
CA ILE A 51 -5.32 -4.01 -4.23
C ILE A 51 -3.99 -3.58 -3.61
N ASP A 52 -2.92 -4.31 -3.92
CA ASP A 52 -1.55 -3.94 -3.55
C ASP A 52 -0.69 -3.95 -4.82
N PHE A 53 -0.43 -2.75 -5.34
CA PHE A 53 0.47 -2.58 -6.47
C PHE A 53 1.90 -2.45 -5.94
N GLU A 54 2.79 -3.35 -6.35
CA GLU A 54 4.23 -3.19 -6.09
C GLU A 54 4.76 -2.00 -6.90
N THR A 55 5.11 -0.91 -6.21
CA THR A 55 5.73 0.26 -6.84
C THR A 55 7.21 0.32 -6.51
N LEU A 56 8.04 0.59 -7.53
CA LEU A 56 9.45 0.91 -7.34
C LEU A 56 9.57 2.43 -7.16
N GLU A 57 9.60 2.88 -5.91
CA GLU A 57 9.91 4.26 -5.60
C GLU A 57 11.42 4.52 -5.73
N THR A 58 11.80 5.74 -6.09
CA THR A 58 13.21 6.15 -6.25
C THR A 58 13.62 7.14 -5.18
N LYS A 59 14.84 7.00 -4.67
CA LYS A 59 15.50 7.96 -3.77
C LYS A 59 16.65 8.64 -4.50
N MET A 60 16.66 9.97 -4.50
CA MET A 60 17.76 10.78 -5.03
C MET A 60 18.77 11.02 -3.90
N LEU A 61 20.04 10.75 -4.17
CA LEU A 61 21.16 11.09 -3.31
C LEU A 61 21.82 12.35 -3.88
N PHE A 62 22.06 13.32 -3.01
CA PHE A 62 22.62 14.62 -3.39
C PHE A 62 24.06 14.73 -2.88
N ASP A 63 24.91 15.39 -3.67
CA ASP A 63 26.27 15.75 -3.28
C ASP A 63 26.31 17.02 -2.40
N GLU A 64 27.51 17.46 -2.03
CA GLU A 64 27.73 18.65 -1.20
C GLU A 64 27.30 19.97 -1.88
N GLN A 65 27.04 19.96 -3.19
CA GLN A 65 26.58 21.10 -3.98
C GLN A 65 25.08 21.01 -4.31
N ASP A 66 24.33 20.15 -3.60
CA ASP A 66 22.91 19.87 -3.81
C ASP A 66 22.58 19.37 -5.23
N LYS A 67 23.54 18.75 -5.92
CA LYS A 67 23.32 18.09 -7.23
C LYS A 67 23.03 16.62 -7.03
N ILE A 68 22.26 16.04 -7.95
CA ILE A 68 21.95 14.60 -7.93
C ILE A 68 23.24 13.84 -8.24
N GLU A 69 23.77 13.16 -7.23
CA GLU A 69 24.90 12.25 -7.35
C GLU A 69 24.41 10.92 -7.95
N ARG A 70 23.33 10.36 -7.37
CA ARG A 70 22.78 9.04 -7.74
C ARG A 70 21.27 8.97 -7.54
N ILE A 71 20.61 8.15 -8.36
CA ILE A 71 19.21 7.75 -8.18
C ILE A 71 19.20 6.26 -7.87
N ILE A 72 18.67 5.88 -6.71
CA ILE A 72 18.64 4.49 -6.24
C ILE A 72 17.20 4.05 -5.97
N PRO A 73 16.88 2.75 -6.06
CA PRO A 73 15.60 2.23 -5.59
C PRO A 73 15.41 2.47 -4.08
N TYR A 74 14.20 2.84 -3.68
CA TYR A 74 13.82 2.97 -2.29
C TYR A 74 13.28 1.64 -1.76
N ALA A 75 13.97 1.07 -0.76
CA ALA A 75 13.60 -0.23 -0.19
C ALA A 75 12.53 -0.07 0.90
N ARG A 76 11.31 -0.55 0.62
CA ARG A 76 10.21 -0.64 1.58
C ARG A 76 10.30 -1.94 2.38
N ASN A 77 10.72 -1.84 3.65
CA ASN A 77 10.70 -2.96 4.60
C ASN A 77 9.41 -3.00 5.44
N ASP A 78 9.24 -4.04 6.26
CA ASP A 78 8.02 -4.22 7.06
C ASP A 78 7.81 -3.14 8.13
N ALA A 79 8.84 -2.44 8.61
CA ALA A 79 8.63 -1.33 9.55
C ALA A 79 7.82 -0.19 8.90
N HIS A 80 7.99 0.05 7.60
CA HIS A 80 7.15 0.99 6.84
C HIS A 80 5.70 0.49 6.79
N LYS A 81 5.51 -0.80 6.49
CA LYS A 81 4.19 -1.43 6.38
C LYS A 81 3.43 -1.48 7.71
N VAL A 82 4.14 -1.66 8.83
CA VAL A 82 3.56 -1.58 10.18
C VAL A 82 2.91 -0.22 10.40
N ILE A 83 3.63 0.86 10.11
CA ILE A 83 3.09 2.21 10.27
C ILE A 83 1.93 2.45 9.30
N GLU A 84 2.06 2.03 8.04
CA GLU A 84 0.98 2.14 7.06
C GLU A 84 -0.31 1.48 7.54
N GLU A 85 -0.27 0.22 7.96
CA GLU A 85 -1.47 -0.49 8.45
C GLU A 85 -2.06 0.15 9.71
N CYS A 86 -1.22 0.67 10.61
CA CYS A 86 -1.71 1.42 11.77
C CYS A 86 -2.44 2.70 11.35
N MET A 87 -1.88 3.45 10.41
CA MET A 87 -2.49 4.68 9.90
C MET A 87 -3.77 4.39 9.11
N LEU A 88 -3.81 3.31 8.32
CA LEU A 88 -5.03 2.87 7.64
C LEU A 88 -6.12 2.51 8.65
N ALA A 89 -5.81 1.76 9.69
CA ALA A 89 -6.78 1.41 10.74
C ALA A 89 -7.32 2.66 11.45
N ALA A 90 -6.44 3.63 11.77
CA ALA A 90 -6.85 4.90 12.37
C ALA A 90 -7.76 5.72 11.43
N ASN A 91 -7.40 5.80 10.15
CA ASN A 91 -8.18 6.56 9.15
C ASN A 91 -9.57 5.94 8.93
N VAL A 92 -9.67 4.61 8.86
CA VAL A 92 -10.97 3.91 8.77
C VAL A 92 -11.80 4.19 10.02
N CYS A 93 -11.20 4.12 11.22
CA CYS A 93 -11.90 4.43 12.46
C CYS A 93 -12.42 5.87 12.49
N ALA A 94 -11.62 6.83 12.02
CA ALA A 94 -12.03 8.24 11.95
C ALA A 94 -13.18 8.44 10.95
N SER A 95 -13.07 7.87 9.75
CA SER A 95 -14.13 7.90 8.73
C SER A 95 -15.44 7.31 9.25
N ASP A 96 -15.40 6.10 9.84
CA ASP A 96 -16.56 5.44 10.42
C ASP A 96 -17.21 6.27 11.53
N PHE A 97 -16.40 6.88 12.39
CA PHE A 97 -16.89 7.71 13.49
C PHE A 97 -17.63 8.94 12.97
N LEU A 98 -17.03 9.67 12.02
CA LEU A 98 -17.60 10.88 11.43
C LEU A 98 -18.88 10.56 10.64
N GLN A 99 -18.86 9.49 9.86
CA GLN A 99 -20.01 9.03 9.07
C GLN A 99 -21.19 8.65 9.98
N LYS A 100 -20.96 7.87 11.04
CA LYS A 100 -22.00 7.49 12.02
C LYS A 100 -22.62 8.68 12.71
N LYS A 101 -21.84 9.75 12.94
CA LYS A 101 -22.31 11.00 13.54
C LYS A 101 -22.93 11.97 12.52
N LYS A 102 -22.95 11.61 11.23
CA LYS A 102 -23.36 12.48 10.12
C LYS A 102 -22.65 13.84 10.17
N HIS A 103 -21.41 13.85 10.64
CA HIS A 103 -20.62 15.07 10.74
C HIS A 103 -20.06 15.41 9.35
N PRO A 104 -20.27 16.62 8.83
CA PRO A 104 -19.64 17.04 7.58
C PRO A 104 -18.11 16.92 7.68
N ALA A 105 -17.52 16.16 6.79
CA ALA A 105 -16.09 15.89 6.74
C ALA A 105 -15.66 15.60 5.29
N LEU A 106 -14.35 15.64 5.02
CA LEU A 106 -13.80 15.20 3.74
C LEU A 106 -13.37 13.74 3.84
N TYR A 107 -13.90 12.90 2.95
CA TYR A 107 -13.52 11.51 2.76
C TYR A 107 -12.52 11.40 1.62
N ARG A 108 -11.60 10.44 1.73
CA ARG A 108 -10.68 10.09 0.65
C ARG A 108 -11.31 8.98 -0.18
N VAL A 109 -11.98 9.35 -1.26
CA VAL A 109 -12.76 8.43 -2.10
C VAL A 109 -11.92 7.97 -3.28
N HIS A 110 -12.06 6.70 -3.61
CA HIS A 110 -11.44 6.09 -4.79
C HIS A 110 -12.52 5.37 -5.60
N GLU A 111 -12.98 6.01 -6.66
CA GLU A 111 -13.93 5.42 -7.59
C GLU A 111 -13.26 4.35 -8.48
N GLY A 112 -14.07 3.43 -9.00
CA GLY A 112 -13.67 2.47 -10.02
C GLY A 112 -13.28 3.13 -11.36
N PRO A 113 -12.80 2.35 -12.34
CA PRO A 113 -12.47 2.88 -13.67
C PRO A 113 -13.68 3.53 -14.35
N THR A 114 -13.44 4.39 -15.35
CA THR A 114 -14.51 4.81 -16.27
C THR A 114 -14.86 3.65 -17.21
N PRO A 115 -16.08 3.59 -17.79
CA PRO A 115 -16.45 2.53 -18.74
C PRO A 115 -15.45 2.37 -19.89
N ASP A 116 -14.99 3.48 -20.48
CA ASP A 116 -14.00 3.46 -21.57
C ASP A 116 -12.65 2.87 -21.11
N LYS A 117 -12.17 3.26 -19.92
CA LYS A 117 -10.94 2.71 -19.35
C LYS A 117 -11.07 1.24 -18.98
N LEU A 118 -12.23 0.83 -18.48
CA LEU A 118 -12.51 -0.56 -18.14
C LEU A 118 -12.52 -1.43 -19.41
N LYS A 119 -13.20 -0.97 -20.47
CA LYS A 119 -13.22 -1.66 -21.75
C LYS A 119 -11.81 -1.79 -22.34
N ALA A 120 -11.05 -0.71 -22.38
CA ALA A 120 -9.66 -0.74 -22.85
C ALA A 120 -8.77 -1.68 -22.02
N LEU A 121 -8.96 -1.72 -20.69
CA LEU A 121 -8.27 -2.67 -19.84
C LEU A 121 -8.64 -4.11 -20.19
N GLN A 122 -9.92 -4.43 -20.34
CA GLN A 122 -10.39 -5.78 -20.65
C GLN A 122 -9.87 -6.25 -22.01
N GLU A 123 -9.92 -5.39 -23.03
CA GLU A 123 -9.37 -5.69 -24.37
C GLU A 123 -7.87 -5.96 -24.31
N PHE A 124 -7.10 -5.09 -23.65
CA PHE A 124 -5.66 -5.27 -23.51
C PHE A 124 -5.31 -6.56 -22.74
N MET A 125 -5.99 -6.85 -21.62
CA MET A 125 -5.72 -8.05 -20.83
C MET A 125 -6.06 -9.33 -21.60
N ALA A 126 -7.09 -9.30 -22.45
CA ALA A 126 -7.49 -10.44 -23.27
C ALA A 126 -6.41 -10.84 -24.29
N GLU A 127 -5.61 -9.89 -24.79
CA GLU A 127 -4.46 -10.19 -25.67
C GLU A 127 -3.40 -11.08 -24.99
N PHE A 128 -3.33 -11.01 -23.65
CA PHE A 128 -2.43 -11.83 -22.83
C PHE A 128 -3.12 -13.06 -22.23
N GLY A 129 -4.38 -13.32 -22.62
CA GLY A 129 -5.18 -14.45 -22.13
C GLY A 129 -5.74 -14.26 -20.72
N PHE A 130 -5.81 -13.03 -20.23
CA PHE A 130 -6.36 -12.70 -18.92
C PHE A 130 -7.71 -11.98 -19.04
N PHE A 131 -8.59 -12.26 -18.08
CA PHE A 131 -9.92 -11.65 -18.02
C PHE A 131 -10.17 -11.11 -16.62
N LEU A 132 -10.55 -9.84 -16.54
CA LEU A 132 -10.97 -9.21 -15.29
C LEU A 132 -12.40 -9.66 -14.97
N THR A 133 -12.60 -10.19 -13.76
CA THR A 133 -13.93 -10.57 -13.24
C THR A 133 -14.70 -9.34 -12.75
N GLY A 134 -15.99 -9.49 -12.46
CA GLY A 134 -16.83 -8.38 -11.97
C GLY A 134 -17.60 -7.59 -13.03
N GLY A 135 -17.45 -7.95 -14.32
CA GLY A 135 -18.28 -7.40 -15.40
C GLY A 135 -18.05 -5.90 -15.64
N GLU A 136 -19.13 -5.11 -15.62
CA GLU A 136 -19.09 -3.65 -15.83
C GLU A 136 -18.70 -2.87 -14.57
N ASP A 137 -18.74 -3.50 -13.39
CA ASP A 137 -18.41 -2.87 -12.10
C ASP A 137 -17.45 -3.76 -11.27
N PRO A 138 -16.20 -3.94 -11.74
CA PRO A 138 -15.22 -4.76 -11.04
C PRO A 138 -14.83 -4.15 -9.70
N HIS A 139 -14.83 -4.97 -8.66
CA HIS A 139 -14.45 -4.58 -7.31
C HIS A 139 -12.94 -4.74 -7.10
N ALA A 140 -12.43 -4.14 -6.02
CA ALA A 140 -11.01 -4.25 -5.65
C ALA A 140 -10.49 -5.70 -5.61
N LYS A 141 -11.34 -6.64 -5.18
CA LYS A 141 -11.01 -8.06 -5.12
C LYS A 141 -10.76 -8.67 -6.50
N ASP A 142 -11.49 -8.26 -7.53
CA ASP A 142 -11.32 -8.74 -8.91
C ASP A 142 -9.94 -8.36 -9.46
N TYR A 143 -9.51 -7.12 -9.19
CA TYR A 143 -8.17 -6.64 -9.52
C TYR A 143 -7.09 -7.41 -8.74
N ALA A 144 -7.29 -7.62 -7.42
CA ALA A 144 -6.34 -8.36 -6.59
C ALA A 144 -6.17 -9.82 -7.06
N GLU A 145 -7.25 -10.48 -7.47
CA GLU A 145 -7.21 -11.83 -8.03
C GLU A 145 -6.45 -11.87 -9.36
N LEU A 146 -6.66 -10.87 -10.22
CA LEU A 146 -5.93 -10.78 -11.48
C LEU A 146 -4.43 -10.48 -11.26
N LEU A 147 -4.10 -9.58 -10.33
CA LEU A 147 -2.71 -9.32 -9.93
C LEU A 147 -2.01 -10.60 -9.44
N ALA A 148 -2.71 -11.41 -8.65
CA ALA A 148 -2.16 -12.69 -8.18
C ALA A 148 -1.88 -13.67 -9.34
N LYS A 149 -2.68 -13.65 -10.41
CA LYS A 149 -2.49 -14.52 -11.60
C LYS A 149 -1.32 -14.09 -12.48
N ILE A 150 -1.00 -12.80 -12.52
CA ILE A 150 0.11 -12.28 -13.35
C ILE A 150 1.46 -12.31 -12.64
N LYS A 151 1.48 -12.58 -11.33
CA LYS A 151 2.69 -12.55 -10.51
C LYS A 151 3.74 -13.56 -10.98
N GLY A 152 4.99 -13.13 -11.07
CA GLY A 152 6.15 -13.92 -11.49
C GLY A 152 6.32 -14.05 -13.01
N ARG A 153 5.47 -13.39 -13.81
CA ARG A 153 5.60 -13.40 -15.27
C ARG A 153 6.65 -12.40 -15.75
N PRO A 154 7.30 -12.63 -16.90
CA PRO A 154 8.23 -11.67 -17.50
C PRO A 154 7.60 -10.29 -17.82
N ASP A 155 6.28 -10.26 -18.06
CA ASP A 155 5.49 -9.07 -18.39
C ASP A 155 4.67 -8.53 -17.21
N GLU A 156 4.90 -9.03 -15.97
CA GLU A 156 4.17 -8.63 -14.77
C GLU A 156 4.09 -7.11 -14.60
N GLN A 157 5.23 -6.42 -14.71
CA GLN A 157 5.31 -4.97 -14.52
C GLN A 157 4.47 -4.20 -15.57
N LEU A 158 4.43 -4.68 -16.82
CA LEU A 158 3.62 -4.08 -17.87
C LEU A 158 2.13 -4.24 -17.54
N LEU A 159 1.69 -5.48 -17.26
CA LEU A 159 0.30 -5.80 -16.97
C LEU A 159 -0.19 -5.05 -15.72
N GLN A 160 0.63 -5.01 -14.67
CA GLN A 160 0.38 -4.26 -13.44
C GLN A 160 0.24 -2.75 -13.72
N THR A 161 1.08 -2.19 -14.59
CA THR A 161 1.01 -0.76 -14.95
C THR A 161 -0.29 -0.43 -15.66
N VAL A 162 -0.77 -1.31 -16.55
CA VAL A 162 -2.04 -1.12 -17.26
C VAL A 162 -3.22 -1.22 -16.29
N LEU A 163 -3.21 -2.19 -15.36
CA LEU A 163 -4.21 -2.29 -14.28
C LEU A 163 -4.25 -1.02 -13.42
N LEU A 164 -3.10 -0.49 -13.03
CA LEU A 164 -3.04 0.74 -12.23
C LEU A 164 -3.58 1.96 -12.99
N ARG A 165 -3.29 2.06 -14.30
CA ARG A 165 -3.69 3.22 -15.13
C ARG A 165 -5.18 3.22 -15.50
N SER A 166 -5.86 2.07 -15.44
CA SER A 166 -7.31 2.01 -15.64
C SER A 166 -8.08 2.69 -14.51
N LEU A 167 -7.52 2.68 -13.31
CA LEU A 167 -8.15 3.23 -12.11
C LEU A 167 -8.22 4.77 -12.15
N ARG A 168 -9.22 5.33 -11.46
CA ARG A 168 -9.33 6.78 -11.25
C ARG A 168 -8.39 7.24 -10.16
N GLN A 169 -8.02 8.52 -10.18
CA GLN A 169 -7.26 9.10 -9.07
C GLN A 169 -8.19 9.27 -7.86
N ALA A 170 -7.65 9.05 -6.66
CA ALA A 170 -8.39 9.31 -5.44
C ALA A 170 -8.59 10.81 -5.23
N GLN A 171 -9.78 11.19 -4.77
CA GLN A 171 -10.21 12.56 -4.55
C GLN A 171 -10.71 12.78 -3.11
N TYR A 172 -10.77 14.04 -2.68
CA TYR A 172 -11.46 14.39 -1.44
C TYR A 172 -12.89 14.82 -1.77
N SER A 173 -13.88 14.21 -1.12
CA SER A 173 -15.30 14.49 -1.32
C SER A 173 -16.04 14.47 0.02
N PRO A 174 -17.10 15.30 0.21
CA PRO A 174 -17.96 15.21 1.39
C PRO A 174 -18.88 13.98 1.38
N GLU A 175 -19.05 13.34 0.23
CA GLU A 175 -19.70 12.05 0.05
C GLU A 175 -18.67 10.92 0.19
N ASN A 176 -19.00 9.85 0.93
CA ASN A 176 -18.15 8.67 1.11
C ASN A 176 -18.64 7.51 0.25
#